data_AF-A0AAA9ZH61-F1
#
_entry.id   AF-A0AAA9ZH61-F1
#
_cell.length_a   1.000
_cell.length_b   1.000
_cell.length_c   1.000
_cell.angle_alpha   90.00
_cell.angle_beta   90.00
_cell.angle_gamma   90.00
#
_symmetry.space_group_name_H-M   'P 1'
#
loop_
_entity.id
_entity.type
_entity.pdbx_description
1 polymer ?
#
loop_
_entity_poly.entity_id
_entity_poly.type
_entity_poly.pdbx_seq_one_letter_code
_entity_poly.pdbx_strand_id
1 'polypeptide(L)'
;MINWRYGVSLCCLFLATSWANLPPQVMELKDSLMHEMQTLQRVIPGHHPVDHRTDHQVQSVMDEFLALNQNSIDAILRVLMLIDHDLSNAIHDCERVADLPSLDSGNVIFDWVTKPLLMRVRELCGLISSNAVEQVENSLEAVQIEASFYRQRLDASLKNIAIVSSRLESDIFEERSRLEGKNILYVLERVNTTLMAELDETFTKYLSKWTELYRKLTEVVPEQVVMTLDEYPTVAMVYDFFDFLDNETTVLHGEMHELMDYWMELVEEALEGVTNSTIETDGFLREYPLEMFLNGKTNFDCVARYFQGFDERVLYSVKNYYRCIDYADEMSKAFRRIDSVLDSADKAIGFIMETYINCATFMQTFEDNLPLEECLMEMQDLLNQTQEFIVDKSIEIYNYVIDGMSLNQVTIGACLYAQVVEVMLRNEEHLEAVESCSANR
;
A
#
# COMPACT_ATOMS: atom_id res chain seq x y z
N MET A 1 -84.81 50.49 -38.28
CA MET A 1 -83.81 51.46 -37.77
C MET A 1 -84.23 51.88 -36.37
N ILE A 2 -83.26 52.14 -35.49
CA ILE A 2 -83.32 52.28 -34.02
C ILE A 2 -82.94 50.97 -33.32
N ASN A 3 -81.66 50.89 -32.95
CA ASN A 3 -81.11 49.82 -32.12
C ASN A 3 -80.48 50.42 -30.87
N TRP A 4 -80.62 49.70 -29.78
CA TRP A 4 -80.40 50.11 -28.40
C TRP A 4 -78.94 49.88 -27.93
N ARG A 5 -78.49 50.79 -27.05
CA ARG A 5 -77.79 50.57 -25.76
C ARG A 5 -76.25 50.37 -25.66
N TYR A 6 -75.73 51.24 -24.77
CA TYR A 6 -74.65 51.09 -23.77
C TYR A 6 -73.19 50.89 -24.24
N GLY A 7 -72.42 51.97 -24.19
CA GLY A 7 -70.96 51.93 -23.99
C GLY A 7 -70.64 52.35 -22.56
N VAL A 8 -70.19 51.39 -21.76
CA VAL A 8 -69.73 51.57 -20.37
C VAL A 8 -68.21 51.77 -20.37
N SER A 9 -67.77 52.82 -19.68
CA SER A 9 -66.49 53.01 -18.97
C SER A 9 -65.22 52.40 -19.60
N LEU A 10 -64.44 53.23 -20.30
CA LEU A 10 -63.02 53.00 -20.55
C LEU A 10 -62.27 53.13 -19.21
N CYS A 11 -61.99 52.01 -18.55
CA CYS A 11 -61.02 51.95 -17.48
C CYS A 11 -59.62 51.93 -18.10
N CYS A 12 -58.81 52.93 -17.78
CA CYS A 12 -57.39 52.95 -18.06
C CYS A 12 -56.72 51.76 -17.36
N LEU A 13 -56.19 50.81 -18.14
CA LEU A 13 -55.18 49.86 -17.68
C LEU A 13 -53.96 50.01 -18.59
N PHE A 14 -53.08 50.90 -18.18
CA PHE A 14 -51.67 50.83 -18.50
C PHE A 14 -51.14 49.52 -17.89
N LEU A 15 -50.75 48.54 -18.70
CA LEU A 15 -49.91 47.40 -18.28
C LEU A 15 -49.42 46.68 -19.55
N ALA A 16 -48.43 47.27 -20.22
CA ALA A 16 -47.57 46.62 -21.20
C ALA A 16 -46.42 47.58 -21.57
N THR A 17 -45.60 47.96 -20.59
CA THR A 17 -44.25 48.43 -20.92
C THR A 17 -43.39 47.19 -21.02
N SER A 18 -43.20 46.71 -22.25
CA SER A 18 -42.07 45.86 -22.61
C SER A 18 -40.79 46.56 -22.14
N TRP A 19 -39.97 45.87 -21.36
CA TRP A 19 -38.62 46.34 -21.09
C TRP A 19 -37.88 46.36 -22.43
N ALA A 20 -37.20 47.46 -22.71
CA ALA A 20 -36.35 47.57 -23.90
C ALA A 20 -35.38 46.39 -23.90
N ASN A 21 -35.13 45.82 -25.10
CA ASN A 21 -34.24 44.70 -25.38
C ASN A 21 -33.20 44.49 -24.28
N LEU A 22 -33.17 43.31 -23.66
CA LEU A 22 -32.13 42.91 -22.72
C LEU A 22 -30.76 43.43 -23.20
N PRO A 23 -29.94 44.04 -22.31
CA PRO A 23 -28.59 44.44 -22.67
C PRO A 23 -27.88 43.26 -23.36
N PRO A 24 -27.14 43.46 -24.47
CA PRO A 24 -26.50 42.38 -25.23
C PRO A 24 -25.70 41.40 -24.35
N GLN A 25 -25.15 41.96 -23.27
CA GLN A 25 -24.45 41.32 -22.17
C GLN A 25 -25.27 40.27 -21.38
N VAL A 26 -26.58 40.48 -21.20
CA VAL A 26 -27.49 39.54 -20.54
C VAL A 26 -27.91 38.41 -21.49
N MET A 27 -28.00 38.69 -22.80
CA MET A 27 -28.22 37.64 -23.80
C MET A 27 -27.01 36.70 -23.92
N GLU A 28 -25.80 37.25 -23.92
CA GLU A 28 -24.56 36.46 -23.91
C GLU A 28 -24.44 35.57 -22.66
N LEU A 29 -24.88 36.09 -21.51
CA LEU A 29 -24.98 35.34 -20.26
C LEU A 29 -25.94 34.15 -20.37
N LYS A 30 -27.15 34.38 -20.91
CA LYS A 30 -28.17 33.36 -21.12
C LYS A 30 -27.65 32.23 -22.02
N ASP A 31 -27.05 32.58 -23.16
CA ASP A 31 -26.52 31.59 -24.10
C ASP A 31 -25.36 30.80 -23.49
N SER A 32 -24.49 31.46 -22.71
CA SER A 32 -23.40 30.78 -21.97
C SER A 32 -23.93 29.80 -20.93
N LEU A 33 -24.88 30.21 -20.07
CA LEU A 33 -25.46 29.33 -19.04
C LEU A 33 -26.24 28.15 -19.63
N MET A 34 -26.90 28.36 -20.77
CA MET A 34 -27.61 27.30 -21.48
C MET A 34 -26.66 26.25 -22.06
N HIS A 35 -25.47 26.65 -22.52
CA HIS A 35 -24.42 25.74 -22.95
C HIS A 35 -23.86 24.90 -21.79
N GLU A 36 -23.66 25.50 -20.62
CA GLU A 36 -23.20 24.81 -19.41
C GLU A 36 -24.18 23.73 -18.94
N MET A 37 -25.47 24.06 -18.91
CA MET A 37 -26.53 23.12 -18.51
C MET A 37 -26.57 21.87 -19.41
N GLN A 38 -26.30 22.03 -20.71
CA GLN A 38 -26.22 20.90 -21.65
C GLN A 38 -24.95 20.04 -21.48
N THR A 39 -23.88 20.63 -20.94
CA THR A 39 -22.59 19.96 -20.76
C THR A 39 -22.55 19.18 -19.44
N LEU A 40 -23.13 19.72 -18.37
CA LEU A 40 -23.24 19.08 -17.05
C LEU A 40 -24.03 17.76 -17.06
N GLN A 41 -25.03 17.62 -17.95
CA GLN A 41 -25.81 16.37 -18.10
C GLN A 41 -24.98 15.16 -18.57
N ARG A 42 -23.73 15.37 -19.03
CA ARG A 42 -22.84 14.31 -19.53
C ARG A 42 -21.81 13.82 -18.51
N VAL A 43 -21.73 14.41 -17.33
CA VAL A 43 -20.62 14.20 -16.37
C VAL A 43 -20.98 13.24 -15.23
N ILE A 44 -22.17 12.63 -15.19
CA ILE A 44 -22.59 11.74 -14.10
C ILE A 44 -21.76 10.44 -14.12
N PRO A 45 -20.86 10.19 -13.15
CA PRO A 45 -20.15 8.92 -13.04
C PRO A 45 -21.04 7.87 -12.35
N GLY A 46 -20.84 6.61 -12.73
CA GLY A 46 -21.63 5.47 -12.27
C GLY A 46 -21.33 5.06 -10.83
N HIS A 47 -22.34 4.47 -10.17
CA HIS A 47 -22.22 3.89 -8.84
C HIS A 47 -21.34 2.62 -8.83
N HIS A 48 -20.35 2.58 -7.95
CA HIS A 48 -19.65 1.36 -7.55
C HIS A 48 -19.56 1.29 -6.01
N PRO A 49 -19.86 0.13 -5.38
CA PRO A 49 -19.71 -0.04 -3.95
C PRO A 49 -18.33 -0.63 -3.62
N VAL A 50 -17.55 0.10 -2.83
CA VAL A 50 -16.40 -0.42 -2.06
C VAL A 50 -16.54 0.16 -0.65
N ASP A 51 -16.30 -0.65 0.38
CA ASP A 51 -16.55 -0.33 1.79
C ASP A 51 -15.56 0.73 2.31
N HIS A 52 -15.77 1.97 1.89
CA HIS A 52 -15.04 3.17 2.29
C HIS A 52 -16.05 4.26 2.62
N ARG A 53 -16.42 4.36 3.90
CA ARG A 53 -17.42 5.32 4.38
C ARG A 53 -17.07 6.76 3.98
N THR A 54 -15.80 7.15 4.09
CA THR A 54 -15.31 8.48 3.75
C THR A 54 -15.44 8.75 2.25
N ASP A 55 -15.03 7.80 1.41
CA ASP A 55 -15.12 7.93 -0.05
C ASP A 55 -16.57 8.08 -0.51
N HIS A 56 -17.49 7.27 0.05
CA HIS A 56 -18.93 7.39 -0.20
C HIS A 56 -19.51 8.73 0.23
N GLN A 57 -19.08 9.28 1.37
CA GLN A 57 -19.53 10.58 1.85
C GLN A 57 -19.06 11.71 0.92
N VAL A 58 -17.79 11.67 0.48
CA VAL A 58 -17.26 12.65 -0.47
C VAL A 58 -17.96 12.55 -1.82
N GLN A 59 -18.17 11.34 -2.33
CA GLN A 59 -18.94 11.11 -3.57
C GLN A 59 -20.36 11.66 -3.45
N SER A 60 -21.03 11.43 -2.33
CA SER A 60 -22.37 11.98 -2.08
C SER A 60 -22.38 13.52 -2.09
N VAL A 61 -21.35 14.17 -1.53
CA VAL A 61 -21.24 15.65 -1.56
C VAL A 61 -21.03 16.15 -2.99
N MET A 62 -20.22 15.46 -3.80
CA MET A 62 -20.00 15.82 -5.21
C MET A 62 -21.28 15.62 -6.05
N ASP A 63 -21.97 14.51 -5.88
CA ASP A 63 -23.22 14.20 -6.60
C ASP A 63 -24.35 15.17 -6.22
N GLU A 64 -24.48 15.49 -4.94
CA GLU A 64 -25.44 16.47 -4.45
C GLU A 64 -25.15 17.86 -5.05
N PHE A 65 -23.87 18.29 -5.08
CA PHE A 65 -23.47 19.54 -5.71
C PHE A 65 -23.90 19.60 -7.18
N LEU A 66 -23.64 18.55 -7.96
CA LEU A 66 -24.01 18.51 -9.38
C LEU A 66 -25.53 18.64 -9.57
N ALA A 67 -26.32 17.94 -8.75
CA ALA A 67 -27.78 18.02 -8.78
C ALA A 67 -28.31 19.41 -8.39
N LEU A 68 -27.79 19.99 -7.29
CA LEU A 68 -28.16 21.33 -6.83
C LEU A 68 -27.77 22.41 -7.85
N ASN A 69 -26.60 22.27 -8.47
CA ASN A 69 -26.11 23.17 -9.50
C ASN A 69 -27.02 23.15 -10.74
N GLN A 70 -27.38 21.96 -11.22
CA GLN A 70 -28.28 21.82 -12.38
C GLN A 70 -29.65 22.44 -12.11
N ASN A 71 -30.26 22.16 -10.95
CA ASN A 71 -31.55 22.72 -10.56
C ASN A 71 -31.50 24.25 -10.44
N SER A 72 -30.41 24.79 -9.90
CA SER A 72 -30.24 26.23 -9.71
C SER A 72 -30.00 26.95 -11.03
N ILE A 73 -29.21 26.39 -11.96
CA ILE A 73 -29.03 26.97 -13.30
C ILE A 73 -30.34 26.97 -14.08
N ASP A 74 -31.13 25.89 -14.06
CA ASP A 74 -32.42 25.85 -14.75
C ASP A 74 -33.36 26.97 -14.25
N ALA A 75 -33.42 27.17 -12.94
CA ALA A 75 -34.23 28.24 -12.36
C ALA A 75 -33.72 29.65 -12.72
N ILE A 76 -32.39 29.87 -12.69
CA ILE A 76 -31.77 31.13 -13.13
C ILE A 76 -32.09 31.41 -14.60
N LEU A 77 -31.93 30.41 -15.47
CA LEU A 77 -32.22 30.53 -16.90
C LEU A 77 -33.68 30.88 -17.16
N ARG A 78 -34.64 30.28 -16.45
CA ARG A 78 -36.08 30.60 -16.59
C ARG A 78 -36.36 32.07 -16.29
N VAL A 79 -35.82 32.60 -15.19
CA VAL A 79 -35.97 34.02 -14.83
C VAL A 79 -35.35 34.91 -15.91
N LEU A 80 -34.10 34.64 -16.31
CA LEU A 80 -33.40 35.46 -17.32
C LEU A 80 -34.08 35.42 -18.69
N MET A 81 -34.70 34.29 -19.07
CA MET A 81 -35.45 34.16 -20.33
C MET A 81 -36.76 34.97 -20.36
N LEU A 82 -37.42 35.14 -19.22
CA LEU A 82 -38.75 35.75 -19.14
C LEU A 82 -38.72 37.26 -18.94
N ILE A 83 -37.62 37.81 -18.42
CA ILE A 83 -37.43 39.26 -18.24
C ILE A 83 -37.60 40.02 -19.57
N ASP A 84 -37.24 39.42 -20.71
CA ASP A 84 -37.33 40.03 -22.05
C ASP A 84 -38.72 39.90 -22.70
N HIS A 85 -39.55 38.95 -22.24
CA HIS A 85 -40.74 38.52 -22.98
C HIS A 85 -42.06 38.73 -22.24
N ASP A 86 -42.12 38.44 -20.94
CA ASP A 86 -43.37 38.52 -20.17
C ASP A 86 -43.08 38.71 -18.69
N LEU A 87 -43.24 39.97 -18.24
CA LEU A 87 -42.98 40.37 -16.85
C LEU A 87 -43.88 39.63 -15.85
N SER A 88 -45.11 39.25 -16.24
CA SER A 88 -46.01 38.52 -15.35
C SER A 88 -45.52 37.09 -15.11
N ASN A 89 -44.97 36.45 -16.13
CA ASN A 89 -44.36 35.13 -16.00
C ASN A 89 -43.02 35.21 -15.27
N ALA A 90 -42.26 36.28 -15.48
CA ALA A 90 -41.00 36.52 -14.77
C ALA A 90 -41.23 36.67 -13.25
N ILE A 91 -42.29 37.37 -12.81
CA ILE A 91 -42.65 37.47 -11.39
C ILE A 91 -42.95 36.09 -10.80
N HIS A 92 -43.71 35.25 -11.52
CA HIS A 92 -44.05 33.90 -11.04
C HIS A 92 -42.84 32.98 -10.92
N ASP A 93 -41.92 33.02 -11.88
CA ASP A 93 -40.67 32.25 -11.78
C ASP A 93 -39.68 32.85 -10.75
N CYS A 94 -39.78 34.15 -10.48
CA CYS A 94 -39.04 34.79 -9.39
C CYS A 94 -39.51 34.36 -7.99
N GLU A 95 -40.82 34.12 -7.80
CA GLU A 95 -41.33 33.51 -6.55
C GLU A 95 -40.73 32.12 -6.34
N ARG A 96 -40.57 31.33 -7.41
CA ARG A 96 -39.97 30.00 -7.36
C ARG A 96 -38.48 30.01 -7.01
N VAL A 97 -37.73 31.01 -7.49
CA VAL A 97 -36.30 31.17 -7.13
C VAL A 97 -36.13 31.46 -5.65
N ALA A 98 -37.04 32.21 -5.03
CA ALA A 98 -36.99 32.53 -3.61
C ALA A 98 -37.20 31.30 -2.70
N ASP A 99 -37.91 30.28 -3.21
CA ASP A 99 -38.26 29.05 -2.50
C ASP A 99 -37.41 27.84 -2.92
N LEU A 100 -36.29 28.05 -3.63
CA LEU A 100 -35.44 26.94 -4.07
C LEU A 100 -34.81 26.20 -2.86
N PRO A 101 -35.00 24.87 -2.75
CA PRO A 101 -34.39 24.08 -1.68
C PRO A 101 -32.85 24.18 -1.64
N SER A 102 -32.22 24.51 -2.76
CA SER A 102 -30.77 24.69 -2.85
C SER A 102 -30.25 25.90 -2.05
N LEU A 103 -31.08 26.88 -1.71
CA LEU A 103 -30.70 28.02 -0.87
C LEU A 103 -30.37 27.60 0.57
N ASP A 104 -31.05 26.57 1.07
CA ASP A 104 -30.87 26.03 2.42
C ASP A 104 -29.91 24.83 2.47
N SER A 105 -29.28 24.48 1.34
CA SER A 105 -28.30 23.39 1.29
C SER A 105 -27.10 23.69 2.19
N GLY A 106 -26.59 22.64 2.86
CA GLY A 106 -25.31 22.65 3.57
C GLY A 106 -24.14 22.15 2.74
N ASN A 107 -24.31 21.99 1.42
CA ASN A 107 -23.28 21.49 0.54
C ASN A 107 -22.19 22.56 0.33
N VAL A 108 -21.01 22.28 0.85
CA VAL A 108 -19.89 23.24 0.91
C VAL A 108 -19.39 23.64 -0.50
N ILE A 109 -19.44 22.73 -1.46
CA ILE A 109 -19.04 23.02 -2.85
C ILE A 109 -20.09 23.94 -3.49
N PHE A 110 -21.38 23.65 -3.31
CA PHE A 110 -22.47 24.48 -3.82
C PHE A 110 -22.45 25.91 -3.24
N ASP A 111 -22.21 26.03 -1.93
CA ASP A 111 -22.12 27.31 -1.23
C ASP A 111 -21.01 28.20 -1.80
N TRP A 112 -19.87 27.61 -2.19
CA TRP A 112 -18.75 28.34 -2.79
C TRP A 112 -18.98 28.67 -4.27
N VAL A 113 -19.54 27.73 -5.03
CA VAL A 113 -19.60 27.81 -6.49
C VAL A 113 -20.88 28.52 -6.93
N THR A 114 -22.05 27.94 -6.64
CA THR A 114 -23.32 28.28 -7.31
C THR A 114 -24.17 29.26 -6.50
N LYS A 115 -24.16 29.15 -5.17
CA LYS A 115 -24.99 29.98 -4.28
C LYS A 115 -24.79 31.48 -4.46
N PRO A 116 -23.56 32.01 -4.68
CA PRO A 116 -23.37 33.45 -4.87
C PRO A 116 -24.13 34.00 -6.08
N LEU A 117 -24.11 33.29 -7.22
CA LEU A 117 -24.91 33.66 -8.40
C LEU A 117 -26.42 33.55 -8.11
N LEU A 118 -26.84 32.48 -7.44
CA LEU A 118 -28.25 32.28 -7.08
C LEU A 118 -28.76 33.41 -6.18
N MET A 119 -27.94 33.89 -5.24
CA MET A 119 -28.27 35.02 -4.37
C MET A 119 -28.41 36.33 -5.15
N ARG A 120 -27.55 36.60 -6.15
CA ARG A 120 -27.70 37.77 -7.03
C ARG A 120 -28.99 37.74 -7.86
N VAL A 121 -29.36 36.56 -8.36
CA VAL A 121 -30.62 36.39 -9.10
C VAL A 121 -31.83 36.52 -8.18
N ARG A 122 -31.73 36.07 -6.92
CA ARG A 122 -32.76 36.30 -5.90
C ARG A 122 -32.94 37.78 -5.57
N GLU A 123 -31.84 38.54 -5.45
CA GLU A 123 -31.88 40.00 -5.27
C GLU A 123 -32.59 40.68 -6.46
N LEU A 124 -32.22 40.31 -7.69
CA LEU A 124 -32.88 40.77 -8.91
C LEU A 124 -34.39 40.48 -8.90
N CYS A 125 -34.79 39.27 -8.49
CA CYS A 125 -36.18 38.88 -8.37
C CYS A 125 -36.95 39.71 -7.34
N GLY A 126 -36.32 40.08 -6.22
CA GLY A 126 -36.90 41.02 -5.26
C GLY A 126 -37.18 42.40 -5.86
N LEU A 127 -36.30 42.89 -6.73
CA LEU A 127 -36.47 44.16 -7.44
C LEU A 127 -37.56 44.09 -8.52
N ILE A 128 -37.64 42.99 -9.27
CA ILE A 128 -38.69 42.76 -10.28
C ILE A 128 -40.07 42.70 -9.61
N SER A 129 -40.22 41.93 -8.54
CA SER A 129 -41.49 41.79 -7.82
C SER A 129 -41.94 43.08 -7.12
N SER A 130 -41.01 43.96 -6.77
CA SER A 130 -41.30 45.29 -6.20
C SER A 130 -41.44 46.40 -7.25
N ASN A 131 -41.31 46.07 -8.53
CA ASN A 131 -41.41 47.00 -9.66
C ASN A 131 -40.41 48.18 -9.57
N ALA A 132 -39.22 47.93 -9.02
CA ALA A 132 -38.16 48.92 -8.81
C ALA A 132 -37.31 49.12 -10.08
N VAL A 133 -37.94 49.66 -11.13
CA VAL A 133 -37.42 49.67 -12.51
C VAL A 133 -36.01 50.24 -12.64
N GLU A 134 -35.74 51.35 -11.96
CA GLU A 134 -34.45 52.07 -12.02
C GLU A 134 -33.27 51.29 -11.42
N GLN A 135 -33.51 50.23 -10.66
CA GLN A 135 -32.47 49.42 -10.00
C GLN A 135 -32.21 48.08 -10.68
N VAL A 136 -33.10 47.65 -11.59
CA VAL A 136 -33.02 46.35 -12.27
C VAL A 136 -31.84 46.29 -13.23
N GLU A 137 -31.52 47.37 -13.97
CA GLU A 137 -30.38 47.40 -14.88
C GLU A 137 -29.04 47.18 -14.14
N ASN A 138 -28.84 47.89 -13.02
CA ASN A 138 -27.65 47.70 -12.18
C ASN A 138 -27.59 46.30 -11.57
N SER A 139 -28.73 45.72 -11.20
CA SER A 139 -28.80 44.36 -10.67
C SER A 139 -28.51 43.31 -11.75
N LEU A 140 -28.92 43.54 -13.00
CA LEU A 140 -28.59 42.67 -14.14
C LEU A 140 -27.09 42.68 -14.44
N GLU A 141 -26.44 43.85 -14.37
CA GLU A 141 -24.98 43.97 -14.50
C GLU A 141 -24.26 43.19 -13.37
N ALA A 142 -24.74 43.30 -12.13
CA ALA A 142 -24.20 42.54 -11.00
C ALA A 142 -24.35 41.02 -11.18
N VAL A 143 -25.49 40.55 -11.70
CA VAL A 143 -25.72 39.14 -12.04
C VAL A 143 -24.75 38.67 -13.13
N GLN A 144 -24.50 39.49 -14.15
CA GLN A 144 -23.57 39.15 -15.22
C GLN A 144 -22.12 39.02 -14.72
N ILE A 145 -21.67 39.97 -13.90
CA ILE A 145 -20.34 39.92 -13.29
C ILE A 145 -20.21 38.64 -12.46
N GLU A 146 -21.17 38.37 -11.58
CA GLU A 146 -21.17 37.17 -10.73
C GLU A 146 -21.18 35.88 -11.55
N ALA A 147 -21.92 35.85 -12.66
CA ALA A 147 -21.98 34.68 -13.53
C ALA A 147 -20.64 34.39 -14.22
N SER A 148 -19.85 35.42 -14.54
CA SER A 148 -18.49 35.23 -15.07
C SER A 148 -17.57 34.56 -14.04
N PHE A 149 -17.69 34.93 -12.75
CA PHE A 149 -16.97 34.28 -11.65
C PHE A 149 -17.51 32.89 -11.35
N TYR A 150 -18.82 32.69 -11.45
CA TYR A 150 -19.45 31.37 -11.33
C TYR A 150 -18.88 30.38 -12.34
N ARG A 151 -18.77 30.77 -13.63
CA ARG A 151 -18.22 29.88 -14.66
C ARG A 151 -16.79 29.45 -14.35
N GLN A 152 -15.93 30.40 -13.96
CA GLN A 152 -14.56 30.09 -13.57
C GLN A 152 -14.49 29.12 -12.38
N ARG A 153 -15.35 29.32 -11.37
CA ARG A 153 -15.44 28.43 -10.21
C ARG A 153 -15.97 27.05 -10.60
N LEU A 154 -17.00 26.99 -11.45
CA LEU A 154 -17.58 25.74 -11.93
C LEU A 154 -16.55 24.90 -12.70
N ASP A 155 -15.86 25.51 -13.68
CA ASP A 155 -14.84 24.82 -14.47
C ASP A 155 -13.72 24.25 -13.57
N ALA A 156 -13.26 25.04 -12.61
CA ALA A 156 -12.25 24.61 -11.64
C ALA A 156 -12.77 23.47 -10.75
N SER A 157 -13.99 23.59 -10.22
CA SER A 157 -14.60 22.58 -9.36
C SER A 157 -14.89 21.27 -10.11
N LEU A 158 -15.35 21.32 -11.36
CA LEU A 158 -15.56 20.11 -12.19
C LEU A 158 -14.23 19.39 -12.46
N LYS A 159 -13.15 20.14 -12.74
CA LYS A 159 -11.82 19.56 -12.88
C LYS A 159 -11.35 18.91 -11.56
N ASN A 160 -11.60 19.57 -10.43
CA ASN A 160 -11.24 19.08 -9.11
C ASN A 160 -12.05 17.81 -8.74
N ILE A 161 -13.34 17.76 -9.07
CA ILE A 161 -14.20 16.57 -8.92
C ILE A 161 -13.60 15.41 -9.71
N ALA A 162 -13.24 15.63 -10.98
CA ALA A 162 -12.65 14.57 -11.80
C ALA A 162 -11.34 14.02 -11.21
N ILE A 163 -10.50 14.89 -10.64
CA ILE A 163 -9.27 14.46 -9.95
C ILE A 163 -9.61 13.61 -8.73
N VAL A 164 -10.46 14.10 -7.83
CA VAL A 164 -10.81 13.39 -6.59
C VAL A 164 -11.52 12.07 -6.89
N SER A 165 -12.55 12.06 -7.74
CA SER A 165 -13.29 10.84 -8.11
C SER A 165 -12.36 9.74 -8.67
N SER A 166 -11.40 10.10 -9.52
CA SER A 166 -10.43 9.12 -10.05
C SER A 166 -9.56 8.44 -8.97
N ARG A 167 -9.47 9.02 -7.77
CA ARG A 167 -8.72 8.48 -6.63
C ARG A 167 -9.58 7.69 -5.66
N LEU A 168 -10.86 8.05 -5.53
CA LEU A 168 -11.83 7.28 -4.72
C LEU A 168 -12.04 5.87 -5.31
N GLU A 169 -11.98 5.75 -6.64
CA GLU A 169 -12.19 4.49 -7.37
C GLU A 169 -10.92 3.65 -7.55
N SER A 170 -9.76 4.10 -7.03
CA SER A 170 -8.47 3.50 -7.37
C SER A 170 -8.01 2.45 -6.35
N ASP A 171 -8.04 1.18 -6.77
CA ASP A 171 -7.41 0.05 -6.06
C ASP A 171 -5.95 -0.18 -6.52
N ILE A 172 -5.42 0.68 -7.39
CA ILE A 172 -4.12 0.51 -8.06
C ILE A 172 -3.00 0.32 -7.02
N PHE A 173 -3.09 0.97 -5.87
CA PHE A 173 -2.07 0.90 -4.83
C PHE A 173 -2.08 -0.44 -4.10
N GLU A 174 -3.24 -0.92 -3.68
CA GLU A 174 -3.38 -2.22 -3.03
C GLU A 174 -2.93 -3.34 -3.98
N GLU A 175 -3.34 -3.27 -5.25
CA GLU A 175 -2.89 -4.22 -6.28
C GLU A 175 -1.37 -4.16 -6.47
N ARG A 176 -0.79 -2.95 -6.53
CA ARG A 176 0.66 -2.78 -6.71
C ARG A 176 1.45 -3.29 -5.53
N SER A 177 1.05 -2.98 -4.29
CA SER A 177 1.71 -3.47 -3.08
C SER A 177 1.66 -4.99 -3.04
N ARG A 178 0.49 -5.59 -3.27
CA ARG A 178 0.38 -7.06 -3.34
C ARG A 178 1.25 -7.68 -4.43
N LEU A 179 1.35 -7.04 -5.61
CA LEU A 179 2.18 -7.52 -6.70
C LEU A 179 3.68 -7.46 -6.34
N GLU A 180 4.14 -6.34 -5.78
CA GLU A 180 5.54 -6.22 -5.34
C GLU A 180 5.85 -7.22 -4.23
N GLY A 181 4.92 -7.43 -3.29
CA GLY A 181 5.07 -8.47 -2.27
C GLY A 181 5.29 -9.85 -2.89
N LYS A 182 4.43 -10.28 -3.82
CA LYS A 182 4.60 -11.54 -4.55
C LYS A 182 5.92 -11.65 -5.31
N ASN A 183 6.38 -10.56 -5.93
CA ASN A 183 7.65 -10.54 -6.65
C ASN A 183 8.83 -10.78 -5.71
N ILE A 184 8.82 -10.15 -4.54
CA ILE A 184 9.86 -10.33 -3.52
C ILE A 184 9.85 -11.75 -2.98
N LEU A 185 8.67 -12.28 -2.64
CA LEU A 185 8.53 -13.65 -2.15
C LEU A 185 9.14 -14.65 -3.14
N TYR A 186 8.81 -14.51 -4.43
CA TYR A 186 9.37 -15.36 -5.49
C TYR A 186 10.91 -15.31 -5.56
N VAL A 187 11.50 -14.13 -5.36
CA VAL A 187 12.97 -13.99 -5.32
C VAL A 187 13.56 -14.70 -4.10
N LEU A 188 12.92 -14.56 -2.94
CA LEU A 188 13.40 -15.15 -1.68
C LEU A 188 13.22 -16.68 -1.66
N GLU A 189 12.12 -17.21 -2.17
CA GLU A 189 11.93 -18.66 -2.38
C GLU A 189 13.05 -19.27 -3.23
N ARG A 190 13.48 -18.55 -4.28
CA ARG A 190 14.59 -18.99 -5.14
C ARG A 190 15.92 -18.96 -4.40
N VAL A 191 16.16 -17.95 -3.57
CA VAL A 191 17.34 -17.88 -2.69
C VAL A 191 17.32 -19.05 -1.71
N ASN A 192 16.19 -19.30 -1.05
CA ASN A 192 16.01 -20.42 -0.14
C ASN A 192 16.33 -21.75 -0.80
N THR A 193 15.76 -21.99 -1.99
CA THR A 193 16.03 -23.20 -2.78
C THR A 193 17.53 -23.36 -3.09
N THR A 194 18.21 -22.25 -3.39
CA THR A 194 19.65 -22.26 -3.69
C THR A 194 20.46 -22.59 -2.45
N LEU A 195 20.18 -21.93 -1.32
CA LEU A 195 20.86 -22.17 -0.04
C LEU A 195 20.65 -23.61 0.45
N MET A 196 19.44 -24.16 0.29
CA MET A 196 19.14 -25.55 0.63
C MET A 196 19.95 -26.53 -0.22
N ALA A 197 20.06 -26.29 -1.53
CA ALA A 197 20.88 -27.13 -2.40
C ALA A 197 22.38 -27.06 -2.02
N GLU A 198 22.89 -25.87 -1.68
CA GLU A 198 24.28 -25.69 -1.22
C GLU A 198 24.52 -26.38 0.14
N LEU A 199 23.54 -26.33 1.04
CA LEU A 199 23.55 -27.04 2.32
C LEU A 199 23.64 -28.56 2.10
N ASP A 200 22.75 -29.11 1.26
CA ASP A 200 22.72 -30.54 0.95
C ASP A 200 24.03 -31.02 0.31
N GLU A 201 24.60 -30.24 -0.60
CA GLU A 201 25.90 -30.53 -1.21
C GLU A 201 27.00 -30.54 -0.14
N THR A 202 26.99 -29.58 0.77
CA THR A 202 27.97 -29.46 1.87
C THR A 202 27.91 -30.67 2.78
N PHE A 203 26.72 -31.04 3.29
CA PHE A 203 26.56 -32.21 4.15
C PHE A 203 26.91 -33.51 3.42
N THR A 204 26.47 -33.68 2.17
CA THR A 204 26.80 -34.85 1.34
C THR A 204 28.30 -35.02 1.15
N LYS A 205 29.03 -33.91 0.93
CA LYS A 205 30.50 -33.91 0.80
C LYS A 205 31.18 -34.45 2.06
N TYR A 206 30.78 -34.02 3.26
CA TYR A 206 31.40 -34.49 4.51
C TYR A 206 30.99 -35.90 4.88
N LEU A 207 29.70 -36.25 4.76
CA LEU A 207 29.22 -37.62 4.96
C LEU A 207 29.98 -38.61 4.06
N SER A 208 30.16 -38.27 2.78
CA SER A 208 30.91 -39.11 1.83
C SER A 208 32.38 -39.31 2.25
N LYS A 209 33.03 -38.26 2.77
CA LYS A 209 34.41 -38.37 3.27
C LYS A 209 34.49 -39.29 4.48
N TRP A 210 33.56 -39.17 5.43
CA TRP A 210 33.57 -39.96 6.66
C TRP A 210 33.17 -41.41 6.41
N THR A 211 32.23 -41.68 5.49
CA THR A 211 31.94 -43.04 5.00
C THR A 211 33.18 -43.70 4.39
N GLU A 212 33.99 -42.96 3.63
CA GLU A 212 35.23 -43.49 3.05
C GLU A 212 36.29 -43.80 4.13
N LEU A 213 36.40 -42.99 5.18
CA LEU A 213 37.25 -43.28 6.33
C LEU A 213 36.79 -44.54 7.06
N TYR A 214 35.48 -44.68 7.31
CA TYR A 214 34.87 -45.87 7.88
C TYR A 214 35.18 -47.11 7.04
N ARG A 215 35.02 -47.01 5.71
CA ARG A 215 35.33 -48.10 4.78
C ARG A 215 36.80 -48.53 4.89
N LYS A 216 37.73 -47.58 4.88
CA LYS A 216 39.17 -47.89 5.06
C LYS A 216 39.46 -48.58 6.39
N LEU A 217 38.82 -48.14 7.48
CA LEU A 217 38.94 -48.80 8.77
C LEU A 217 38.48 -50.26 8.69
N THR A 218 37.33 -50.53 8.08
CA THR A 218 36.81 -51.91 7.93
C THR A 218 37.71 -52.82 7.08
N GLU A 219 38.52 -52.27 6.17
CA GLU A 219 39.48 -53.04 5.39
C GLU A 219 40.72 -53.47 6.21
N VAL A 220 41.11 -52.66 7.21
CA VAL A 220 42.32 -52.87 8.01
C VAL A 220 42.04 -53.52 9.37
N VAL A 221 40.78 -53.68 9.77
CA VAL A 221 40.39 -54.43 10.96
C VAL A 221 40.00 -55.85 10.55
N PRO A 222 40.62 -56.92 11.10
CA PRO A 222 40.29 -58.29 10.72
C PRO A 222 38.82 -58.66 11.02
N GLU A 223 38.16 -59.35 10.10
CA GLU A 223 36.74 -59.76 10.23
C GLU A 223 36.44 -60.52 11.54
N GLN A 224 37.41 -61.30 12.02
CA GLN A 224 37.31 -62.06 13.28
C GLN A 224 37.15 -61.14 14.50
N VAL A 225 37.83 -59.99 14.50
CA VAL A 225 37.74 -58.95 15.56
C VAL A 225 36.37 -58.26 15.47
N VAL A 226 35.90 -57.96 14.25
CA VAL A 226 34.56 -57.37 14.03
C VAL A 226 33.44 -58.31 14.47
N MET A 227 33.58 -59.62 14.31
CA MET A 227 32.59 -60.60 14.78
C MET A 227 32.61 -60.82 16.30
N THR A 228 33.59 -60.28 17.03
CA THR A 228 33.81 -60.48 18.47
C THR A 228 34.07 -59.15 19.19
N LEU A 229 33.39 -58.06 18.80
CA LEU A 229 33.62 -56.72 19.36
C LEU A 229 33.49 -56.64 20.90
N ASP A 230 32.68 -57.49 21.53
CA ASP A 230 32.58 -57.60 22.99
C ASP A 230 33.91 -57.99 23.67
N GLU A 231 34.80 -58.66 22.93
CA GLU A 231 36.15 -59.04 23.37
C GLU A 231 37.20 -57.96 23.05
N TYR A 232 36.83 -56.91 22.29
CA TYR A 232 37.70 -55.80 21.84
C TYR A 232 37.01 -54.43 22.04
N PRO A 233 36.78 -54.00 23.30
CA PRO A 233 36.01 -52.79 23.61
C PRO A 233 36.60 -51.52 22.98
N THR A 234 37.92 -51.44 22.82
CA THR A 234 38.57 -50.26 22.23
C THR A 234 38.29 -50.14 20.73
N VAL A 235 38.14 -51.28 20.03
CA VAL A 235 37.76 -51.33 18.62
C VAL A 235 36.27 -50.98 18.47
N ALA A 236 35.42 -51.53 19.36
CA ALA A 236 33.99 -51.22 19.40
C ALA A 236 33.73 -49.71 19.52
N MET A 237 34.48 -49.00 20.37
CA MET A 237 34.36 -47.55 20.52
C MET A 237 34.64 -46.75 19.23
N VAL A 238 35.50 -47.26 18.33
CA VAL A 238 35.75 -46.59 17.04
C VAL A 238 34.54 -46.74 16.11
N TYR A 239 33.88 -47.90 16.12
CA TYR A 239 32.63 -48.11 15.38
C TYR A 239 31.51 -47.26 15.97
N ASP A 240 31.36 -47.24 17.31
CA ASP A 240 30.40 -46.39 18.01
C ASP A 240 30.64 -44.90 17.71
N PHE A 241 31.89 -44.47 17.51
CA PHE A 241 32.22 -43.11 17.11
C PHE A 241 31.68 -42.76 15.71
N PHE A 242 31.76 -43.68 14.75
CA PHE A 242 31.19 -43.46 13.42
C PHE A 242 29.66 -43.46 13.45
N ASP A 243 29.05 -44.34 14.25
CA ASP A 243 27.59 -44.33 14.46
C ASP A 243 27.14 -43.01 15.11
N PHE A 244 27.88 -42.52 16.10
CA PHE A 244 27.67 -41.20 16.69
C PHE A 244 27.79 -40.08 15.65
N LEU A 245 28.85 -40.09 14.84
CA LEU A 245 29.12 -39.06 13.83
C LEU A 245 28.02 -39.02 12.76
N ASP A 246 27.58 -40.18 12.28
CA ASP A 246 26.49 -40.30 11.31
C ASP A 246 25.17 -39.77 11.90
N ASN A 247 24.85 -40.17 13.13
CA ASN A 247 23.65 -39.72 13.82
C ASN A 247 23.67 -38.20 14.07
N GLU A 248 24.74 -37.67 14.65
CA GLU A 248 24.88 -36.24 14.98
C GLU A 248 24.80 -35.37 13.71
N THR A 249 25.44 -35.81 12.63
CA THR A 249 25.43 -35.08 11.36
C THR A 249 24.07 -35.13 10.68
N THR A 250 23.39 -36.27 10.74
CA THR A 250 22.04 -36.43 10.18
C THR A 250 21.03 -35.57 10.95
N VAL A 251 21.12 -35.53 12.28
CA VAL A 251 20.29 -34.66 13.12
C VAL A 251 20.54 -33.20 12.78
N LEU A 252 21.81 -32.76 12.76
CA LEU A 252 22.15 -31.38 12.42
C LEU A 252 21.65 -30.99 11.03
N HIS A 253 21.81 -31.87 10.03
CA HIS A 253 21.31 -31.63 8.67
C HIS A 253 19.79 -31.42 8.65
N GLY A 254 19.05 -32.28 9.36
CA GLY A 254 17.59 -32.15 9.52
C GLY A 254 17.19 -30.85 10.21
N GLU A 255 17.86 -30.48 11.30
CA GLU A 255 17.61 -29.21 12.01
C GLU A 255 17.87 -27.99 11.10
N MET A 256 18.90 -28.03 10.25
CA MET A 256 19.17 -26.92 9.32
C MET A 256 18.06 -26.78 8.27
N HIS A 257 17.47 -27.88 7.81
CA HIS A 257 16.28 -27.85 6.95
C HIS A 257 15.09 -27.22 7.67
N GLU A 258 14.81 -27.65 8.91
CA GLU A 258 13.72 -27.08 9.72
C GLU A 258 13.89 -25.58 9.96
N LEU A 259 15.11 -25.11 10.25
CA LEU A 259 15.40 -23.69 10.41
C LEU A 259 15.21 -22.88 9.11
N MET A 260 15.48 -23.48 7.96
CA MET A 260 15.29 -22.83 6.65
C MET A 260 13.82 -22.69 6.29
N ASP A 261 13.03 -23.73 6.54
CA ASP A 261 11.58 -23.66 6.38
C ASP A 261 10.99 -22.62 7.34
N TYR A 262 11.43 -22.62 8.61
CA TYR A 262 11.00 -21.61 9.58
C TYR A 262 11.42 -20.18 9.20
N TRP A 263 12.61 -19.99 8.61
CA TRP A 263 13.03 -18.70 8.08
C TRP A 263 12.11 -18.21 6.96
N MET A 264 11.68 -19.10 6.05
CA MET A 264 10.74 -18.74 5.00
C MET A 264 9.38 -18.35 5.55
N GLU A 265 8.86 -19.06 6.56
CA GLU A 265 7.63 -18.67 7.25
C GLU A 265 7.74 -17.26 7.86
N LEU A 266 8.87 -16.95 8.52
CA LEU A 266 9.12 -15.62 9.09
C LEU A 266 9.21 -14.53 8.01
N VAL A 267 9.80 -14.85 6.86
CA VAL A 267 9.88 -13.93 5.72
C VAL A 267 8.49 -13.66 5.15
N GLU A 268 7.66 -14.69 4.99
CA GLU A 268 6.27 -14.55 4.53
C GLU A 268 5.44 -13.69 5.48
N GLU A 269 5.52 -13.94 6.78
CA GLU A 269 4.82 -13.16 7.80
C GLU A 269 5.30 -11.70 7.80
N ALA A 270 6.61 -11.48 7.74
CA ALA A 270 7.17 -10.13 7.68
C ALA A 270 6.71 -9.40 6.42
N LEU A 271 6.69 -10.07 5.27
CA LEU A 271 6.26 -9.52 3.99
C LEU A 271 4.78 -9.17 3.97
N GLU A 272 3.93 -10.02 4.56
CA GLU A 272 2.52 -9.72 4.77
C GLU A 272 2.35 -8.49 5.67
N GLY A 273 3.08 -8.44 6.79
CA GLY A 273 3.10 -7.28 7.68
C GLY A 273 3.53 -5.98 7.00
N VAL A 274 4.57 -6.02 6.15
CA VAL A 274 5.02 -4.88 5.33
C VAL A 274 3.92 -4.44 4.38
N THR A 275 3.32 -5.40 3.68
CA THR A 275 2.29 -5.15 2.66
C THR A 275 1.07 -4.49 3.31
N ASN A 276 0.60 -5.03 4.43
CA ASN A 276 -0.53 -4.49 5.18
C ASN A 276 -0.21 -3.09 5.74
N SER A 277 0.97 -2.90 6.35
CA SER A 277 1.38 -1.59 6.87
C SER A 277 1.49 -0.51 5.77
N THR A 278 1.96 -0.91 4.59
CA THR A 278 2.02 -0.03 3.41
C THR A 278 0.62 0.38 2.98
N ILE A 279 -0.29 -0.58 2.84
CA ILE A 279 -1.70 -0.35 2.48
C ILE A 279 -2.38 0.55 3.52
N GLU A 280 -2.19 0.31 4.81
CA GLU A 280 -2.75 1.12 5.88
C GLU A 280 -2.22 2.56 5.87
N THR A 281 -0.90 2.73 5.70
CA THR A 281 -0.27 4.06 5.63
C THR A 281 -0.78 4.85 4.44
N ASP A 282 -0.84 4.24 3.27
CA ASP A 282 -1.31 4.90 2.05
C ASP A 282 -2.81 5.17 2.11
N GLY A 283 -3.59 4.27 2.73
CA GLY A 283 -5.00 4.46 3.05
C GLY A 283 -5.22 5.67 3.94
N PHE A 284 -4.45 5.81 5.02
CA PHE A 284 -4.48 7.00 5.89
C PHE A 284 -4.14 8.29 5.13
N LEU A 285 -3.08 8.28 4.32
CA LEU A 285 -2.67 9.44 3.52
C LEU A 285 -3.73 9.83 2.48
N ARG A 286 -4.53 8.88 1.98
CA ARG A 286 -5.67 9.14 1.09
C ARG A 286 -6.86 9.71 1.87
N GLU A 287 -7.21 9.09 2.99
CA GLU A 287 -8.42 9.39 3.77
C GLU A 287 -8.34 10.71 4.52
N TYR A 288 -7.19 11.04 5.11
CA TYR A 288 -7.05 12.20 6.00
C TYR A 288 -7.49 13.55 5.36
N PRO A 289 -7.05 13.93 4.14
CA PRO A 289 -7.53 15.14 3.48
C PRO A 289 -9.03 15.15 3.19
N LEU A 290 -9.61 13.99 2.90
CA LEU A 290 -11.04 13.83 2.63
C LEU A 290 -11.86 14.07 3.90
N GLU A 291 -11.44 13.47 5.02
CA GLU A 291 -12.07 13.72 6.33
C GLU A 291 -11.97 15.18 6.75
N MET A 292 -10.84 15.84 6.51
CA MET A 292 -10.69 17.26 6.79
C MET A 292 -11.71 18.11 6.02
N PHE A 293 -11.96 17.75 4.76
CA PHE A 293 -12.96 18.44 3.93
C PHE A 293 -14.38 18.18 4.42
N LEU A 294 -14.74 16.93 4.69
CA LEU A 294 -16.07 16.57 5.22
C LEU A 294 -16.37 17.26 6.56
N ASN A 295 -15.34 17.47 7.39
CA ASN A 295 -15.44 18.18 8.66
C ASN A 295 -15.38 19.72 8.53
N GLY A 296 -15.31 20.26 7.31
CA GLY A 296 -15.24 21.69 7.05
C GLY A 296 -13.96 22.37 7.53
N LYS A 297 -12.88 21.61 7.72
CA LYS A 297 -11.57 22.12 8.18
C LYS A 297 -10.70 22.61 7.00
N THR A 298 -10.95 22.11 5.79
CA THR A 298 -10.26 22.52 4.56
C THR A 298 -11.27 22.68 3.41
N ASN A 299 -10.85 23.28 2.30
CA ASN A 299 -11.67 23.41 1.10
C ASN A 299 -11.40 22.29 0.08
N PHE A 300 -12.37 22.08 -0.81
CA PHE A 300 -12.29 21.03 -1.83
C PHE A 300 -11.14 21.23 -2.84
N ASP A 301 -10.81 22.48 -3.14
CA ASP A 301 -9.72 22.82 -4.07
C ASP A 301 -8.35 22.34 -3.55
N CYS A 302 -8.11 22.46 -2.25
CA CYS A 302 -6.86 22.03 -1.62
C CYS A 302 -6.77 20.50 -1.53
N VAL A 303 -7.89 19.83 -1.27
CA VAL A 303 -7.97 18.37 -1.39
C VAL A 303 -7.63 17.92 -2.82
N ALA A 304 -8.22 18.55 -3.84
CA ALA A 304 -7.91 18.21 -5.23
C ALA A 304 -6.43 18.47 -5.60
N ARG A 305 -5.81 19.53 -5.09
CA ARG A 305 -4.37 19.79 -5.27
C ARG A 305 -3.52 18.75 -4.56
N TYR A 306 -3.91 18.29 -3.37
CA TYR A 306 -3.22 17.19 -2.70
C TYR A 306 -3.23 15.92 -3.56
N PHE A 307 -4.38 15.60 -4.16
CA PHE A 307 -4.50 14.44 -5.04
C PHE A 307 -3.77 14.58 -6.39
N GLN A 308 -3.38 15.79 -6.77
CA GLN A 308 -2.43 15.98 -7.88
C GLN A 308 -1.05 15.45 -7.46
N GLY A 309 -0.59 14.41 -8.16
CA GLY A 309 0.70 13.76 -7.87
C GLY A 309 0.68 12.74 -6.71
N PHE A 310 -0.50 12.42 -6.15
CA PHE A 310 -0.62 11.41 -5.09
C PHE A 310 -0.06 10.05 -5.53
N ASP A 311 -0.40 9.59 -6.74
CA ASP A 311 0.10 8.31 -7.27
C ASP A 311 1.63 8.22 -7.29
N GLU A 312 2.31 9.30 -7.68
CA GLU A 312 3.78 9.30 -7.75
C GLU A 312 4.40 9.22 -6.36
N ARG A 313 3.83 9.96 -5.39
CA ARG A 313 4.29 9.92 -3.99
C ARG A 313 4.08 8.55 -3.36
N VAL A 314 2.92 7.94 -3.59
CA VAL A 314 2.61 6.61 -3.05
C VAL A 314 3.41 5.51 -3.75
N LEU A 315 3.57 5.55 -5.08
CA LEU A 315 4.40 4.58 -5.80
C LEU A 315 5.88 4.66 -5.39
N TYR A 316 6.35 5.85 -4.98
CA TYR A 316 7.65 5.99 -4.33
C TYR A 316 7.66 5.24 -2.99
N SER A 317 6.65 5.42 -2.13
CA SER A 317 6.54 4.73 -0.84
C SER A 317 6.59 3.21 -1.01
N VAL A 318 5.72 2.64 -1.87
CA VAL A 318 5.66 1.20 -2.17
C VAL A 318 7.04 0.67 -2.52
N LYS A 319 7.74 1.29 -3.48
CA LYS A 319 9.08 0.84 -3.89
C LYS A 319 10.12 0.85 -2.77
N ASN A 320 10.03 1.77 -1.82
CA ASN A 320 11.04 1.87 -0.76
C ASN A 320 10.77 0.94 0.42
N TYR A 321 9.51 0.68 0.78
CA TYR A 321 9.19 -0.34 1.78
C TYR A 321 9.74 -1.71 1.40
N TYR A 322 9.61 -2.09 0.13
CA TYR A 322 10.11 -3.39 -0.36
C TYR A 322 11.64 -3.46 -0.50
N ARG A 323 12.37 -2.34 -0.49
CA ARG A 323 13.85 -2.36 -0.39
C ARG A 323 14.33 -2.84 0.97
N CYS A 324 13.50 -2.72 1.99
CA CYS A 324 13.78 -3.25 3.32
C CYS A 324 13.64 -4.77 3.39
N ILE A 325 13.69 -5.53 2.29
CA ILE A 325 13.60 -7.01 2.26
C ILE A 325 14.76 -7.65 1.46
N ASP A 326 15.84 -6.93 1.19
CA ASP A 326 17.04 -7.49 0.54
C ASP A 326 17.99 -8.15 1.56
N TYR A 327 17.62 -9.33 2.08
CA TYR A 327 18.41 -10.03 3.11
C TYR A 327 18.88 -11.43 2.75
N ALA A 328 18.90 -11.75 1.47
CA ALA A 328 19.58 -12.93 0.97
C ALA A 328 21.05 -12.95 1.45
N ASP A 329 21.70 -11.80 1.54
CA ASP A 329 23.12 -11.70 1.90
C ASP A 329 23.41 -12.10 3.36
N GLU A 330 22.58 -11.70 4.33
CA GLU A 330 22.81 -12.05 5.75
C GLU A 330 22.61 -13.55 6.00
N MET A 331 21.56 -14.15 5.44
CA MET A 331 21.40 -15.60 5.51
C MET A 331 22.51 -16.33 4.76
N SER A 332 22.89 -15.85 3.57
CA SER A 332 24.03 -16.42 2.83
C SER A 332 25.35 -16.35 3.60
N LYS A 333 25.55 -15.33 4.45
CA LYS A 333 26.73 -15.25 5.33
C LYS A 333 26.67 -16.28 6.46
N ALA A 334 25.51 -16.47 7.07
CA ALA A 334 25.30 -17.48 8.11
C ALA A 334 25.59 -18.89 7.54
N PHE A 335 25.01 -19.22 6.39
CA PHE A 335 25.21 -20.53 5.74
C PHE A 335 26.65 -20.77 5.27
N ARG A 336 27.35 -19.74 4.77
CA ARG A 336 28.76 -19.87 4.40
C ARG A 336 29.67 -20.23 5.58
N ARG A 337 29.26 -19.99 6.83
CA ARG A 337 30.05 -20.40 8.00
C ARG A 337 29.95 -21.90 8.29
N ILE A 338 28.89 -22.57 7.83
CA ILE A 338 28.69 -24.01 8.05
C ILE A 338 29.84 -24.83 7.46
N ASP A 339 30.20 -24.60 6.19
CA ASP A 339 31.33 -25.31 5.56
C ASP A 339 32.65 -25.07 6.32
N SER A 340 32.88 -23.87 6.85
CA SER A 340 34.07 -23.58 7.66
C SER A 340 34.11 -24.32 9.00
N VAL A 341 32.96 -24.48 9.65
CA VAL A 341 32.87 -25.21 10.93
C VAL A 341 33.00 -26.72 10.67
N LEU A 342 32.32 -27.24 9.65
CA LEU A 342 32.43 -28.64 9.23
C LEU A 342 33.84 -29.00 8.75
N ASP A 343 34.54 -28.11 8.05
CA ASP A 343 35.94 -28.31 7.66
C ASP A 343 36.87 -28.43 8.89
N SER A 344 36.58 -27.68 9.96
CA SER A 344 37.31 -27.82 11.21
C SER A 344 37.05 -29.16 11.90
N ALA A 345 35.80 -29.64 11.88
CA ALA A 345 35.45 -30.97 12.40
C ALA A 345 36.09 -32.09 11.56
N ASP A 346 36.02 -31.98 10.24
CA ASP A 346 36.62 -32.93 9.29
C ASP A 346 38.13 -33.09 9.50
N LYS A 347 38.85 -32.00 9.78
CA LYS A 347 40.29 -32.04 10.09
C LYS A 347 40.58 -32.82 11.37
N ALA A 348 39.78 -32.63 12.42
CA ALA A 348 39.93 -33.33 13.69
C ALA A 348 39.62 -34.83 13.53
N ILE A 349 38.49 -35.14 12.89
CA ILE A 349 38.06 -36.50 12.56
C ILE A 349 39.12 -37.21 11.71
N GLY A 350 39.56 -36.57 10.62
CA GLY A 350 40.56 -37.10 9.71
C GLY A 350 41.89 -37.40 10.40
N PHE A 351 42.41 -36.47 11.22
CA PHE A 351 43.65 -36.69 11.96
C PHE A 351 43.58 -37.92 12.88
N ILE A 352 42.48 -38.08 13.61
CA ILE A 352 42.32 -39.19 14.55
C ILE A 352 42.09 -40.49 13.79
N MET A 353 41.20 -40.49 12.81
CA MET A 353 40.88 -41.69 12.01
C MET A 353 42.10 -42.19 11.22
N GLU A 354 42.89 -41.30 10.63
CA GLU A 354 44.15 -41.71 9.97
C GLU A 354 45.13 -42.33 10.97
N THR A 355 45.19 -41.82 12.20
CA THR A 355 46.04 -42.39 13.25
C THR A 355 45.57 -43.81 13.63
N TYR A 356 44.26 -44.02 13.79
CA TYR A 356 43.66 -45.33 14.02
C TYR A 356 43.94 -46.31 12.87
N ILE A 357 43.70 -45.88 11.62
CA ILE A 357 43.93 -46.70 10.42
C ILE A 357 45.41 -47.08 10.30
N ASN A 358 46.33 -46.13 10.52
CA ASN A 358 47.77 -46.39 10.44
C ASN A 358 48.23 -47.36 11.52
N CYS A 359 47.73 -47.21 12.75
CA CYS A 359 47.96 -48.16 13.84
C CYS A 359 47.46 -49.56 13.45
N ALA A 360 46.19 -49.70 13.06
CA ALA A 360 45.61 -50.99 12.67
C ALA A 360 46.39 -51.65 11.51
N THR A 361 46.77 -50.86 10.50
CA THR A 361 47.58 -51.34 9.37
C THR A 361 48.96 -51.82 9.80
N PHE A 362 49.67 -51.04 10.63
CA PHE A 362 50.99 -51.42 11.14
C PHE A 362 50.92 -52.76 11.88
N MET A 363 49.91 -52.94 12.72
CA MET A 363 49.73 -54.15 13.53
C MET A 363 49.45 -55.40 12.67
N GLN A 364 48.73 -55.27 11.55
CA GLN A 364 48.57 -56.38 10.59
C GLN A 364 49.88 -56.81 9.92
N THR A 365 50.86 -55.91 9.82
CA THR A 365 52.14 -56.17 9.14
C THR A 365 53.27 -56.60 10.07
N PHE A 366 53.06 -56.58 11.38
CA PHE A 366 54.10 -56.85 12.38
C PHE A 366 54.21 -58.36 12.68
N GLU A 367 55.43 -58.92 12.62
CA GLU A 367 55.70 -60.38 12.68
C GLU A 367 55.25 -61.06 13.98
N ASP A 368 55.14 -60.32 15.08
CA ASP A 368 54.84 -60.85 16.42
C ASP A 368 53.34 -60.78 16.82
N ASN A 369 52.43 -60.32 15.95
CA ASN A 369 51.00 -60.16 16.26
C ASN A 369 50.77 -59.49 17.63
N LEU A 370 51.34 -58.30 17.85
CA LEU A 370 50.98 -57.50 19.03
C LEU A 370 49.44 -57.26 19.04
N PRO A 371 48.80 -57.13 20.21
CA PRO A 371 47.35 -56.95 20.27
C PRO A 371 46.96 -55.58 19.70
N LEU A 372 46.03 -55.54 18.73
CA LEU A 372 45.45 -54.30 18.18
C LEU A 372 44.96 -53.36 19.30
N GLU A 373 44.43 -53.94 20.37
CA GLU A 373 43.95 -53.24 21.56
C GLU A 373 45.03 -52.41 22.28
N GLU A 374 46.27 -52.90 22.36
CA GLU A 374 47.36 -52.17 23.03
C GLU A 374 47.75 -50.89 22.27
N CYS A 375 47.66 -50.90 20.94
CA CYS A 375 47.94 -49.75 20.10
C CYS A 375 46.82 -48.69 20.14
N LEU A 376 45.59 -49.10 20.47
CA LEU A 376 44.41 -48.23 20.47
C LEU A 376 44.04 -47.70 21.86
N MET A 377 44.59 -48.27 22.94
CA MET A 377 44.19 -47.99 24.33
C MET A 377 44.36 -46.51 24.74
N GLU A 378 45.38 -45.82 24.22
CA GLU A 378 45.62 -44.39 24.51
C GLU A 378 44.74 -43.44 23.68
N MET A 379 44.01 -43.96 22.69
CA MET A 379 43.23 -43.16 21.75
C MET A 379 41.78 -42.94 22.20
N GLN A 380 41.32 -43.65 23.24
CA GLN A 380 39.96 -43.53 23.77
C GLN A 380 39.64 -42.10 24.26
N ASP A 381 40.55 -41.49 25.03
CA ASP A 381 40.37 -40.12 25.52
C ASP A 381 40.30 -39.11 24.37
N LEU A 382 41.03 -39.36 23.27
CA LEU A 382 41.00 -38.54 22.07
C LEU A 382 39.67 -38.68 21.31
N LEU A 383 39.11 -39.89 21.21
CA LEU A 383 37.76 -40.09 20.62
C LEU A 383 36.70 -39.35 21.43
N ASN A 384 36.70 -39.50 22.76
CA ASN A 384 35.73 -38.82 23.63
C ASN A 384 35.84 -37.30 23.49
N GLN A 385 37.05 -36.74 23.54
CA GLN A 385 37.27 -35.30 23.32
C GLN A 385 36.81 -34.85 21.93
N THR A 386 36.90 -35.72 20.92
CA THR A 386 36.47 -35.40 19.56
C THR A 386 34.96 -35.45 19.43
N GLN A 387 34.28 -36.38 20.12
CA GLN A 387 32.82 -36.37 20.21
C GLN A 387 32.33 -35.08 20.86
N GLU A 388 32.91 -34.68 21.99
CA GLU A 388 32.59 -33.40 22.65
C GLU A 388 32.84 -32.21 21.71
N PHE A 389 33.97 -32.21 21.00
CA PHE A 389 34.28 -31.17 20.02
C PHE A 389 33.27 -31.11 18.86
N ILE A 390 32.80 -32.25 18.35
CA ILE A 390 31.79 -32.32 17.28
C ILE A 390 30.47 -31.75 17.79
N VAL A 391 30.01 -32.16 18.98
CA VAL A 391 28.78 -31.62 19.60
C VAL A 391 28.88 -30.10 19.74
N ASP A 392 30.00 -29.57 20.25
CA ASP A 392 30.24 -28.14 20.36
C ASP A 392 30.16 -27.43 18.99
N LYS A 393 30.64 -28.08 17.92
CA LYS A 393 30.57 -27.54 16.56
C LYS A 393 29.17 -27.60 15.95
N SER A 394 28.39 -28.64 16.22
CA SER A 394 26.97 -28.69 15.84
C SER A 394 26.20 -27.54 16.48
N ILE A 395 26.40 -27.32 17.79
CA ILE A 395 25.78 -26.20 18.53
C ILE A 395 26.22 -24.84 17.95
N GLU A 396 27.50 -24.70 17.60
CA GLU A 396 28.02 -23.48 16.96
C GLU A 396 27.33 -23.20 15.62
N ILE A 397 27.15 -24.23 14.77
CA ILE A 397 26.43 -24.12 13.50
C ILE A 397 24.98 -23.67 13.73
N TYR A 398 24.27 -24.34 14.64
CA TYR A 398 22.89 -24.02 14.98
C TYR A 398 22.73 -22.55 15.41
N ASN A 399 23.58 -22.09 16.33
CA ASN A 399 23.53 -20.72 16.83
C ASN A 399 23.80 -19.67 15.74
N TYR A 400 24.73 -19.93 14.80
CA TYR A 400 24.97 -18.97 13.70
C TYR A 400 23.76 -18.78 12.81
N VAL A 401 22.99 -19.83 12.54
CA VAL A 401 21.77 -19.73 11.71
C VAL A 401 20.69 -18.97 12.46
N ILE A 402 20.44 -19.31 13.73
CA ILE A 402 19.47 -18.60 14.59
C ILE A 402 19.80 -17.11 14.75
N ASP A 403 21.07 -16.79 15.00
CA ASP A 403 21.52 -15.40 15.11
C ASP A 403 21.33 -14.64 13.78
N GLY A 404 21.61 -15.30 12.66
CA GLY A 404 21.37 -14.78 11.32
C GLY A 404 19.89 -14.44 11.08
N MET A 405 18.99 -15.37 11.42
CA MET A 405 17.54 -15.19 11.32
C MET A 405 17.04 -14.05 12.22
N SER A 406 17.50 -14.01 13.47
CA SER A 406 17.12 -12.98 14.44
C SER A 406 17.58 -11.60 14.00
N LEU A 407 18.82 -11.49 13.51
CA LEU A 407 19.36 -10.24 12.97
C LEU A 407 18.58 -9.79 11.73
N ASN A 408 18.19 -10.74 10.87
CA ASN A 408 17.34 -10.49 9.70
C ASN A 408 16.04 -9.80 10.11
N GLN A 409 15.31 -10.41 11.04
CA GLN A 409 14.02 -9.92 11.53
C GLN A 409 14.12 -8.51 12.14
N VAL A 410 15.12 -8.27 12.99
CA VAL A 410 15.35 -6.96 13.59
C VAL A 410 15.69 -5.91 12.53
N THR A 411 16.48 -6.27 11.52
CA THR A 411 16.86 -5.36 10.44
C THR A 411 15.67 -5.01 9.56
N ILE A 412 14.82 -5.99 9.23
CA ILE A 412 13.53 -5.77 8.56
C ILE A 412 12.71 -4.74 9.33
N GLY A 413 12.43 -5.01 10.61
CA GLY A 413 11.60 -4.14 11.44
C GLY A 413 12.14 -2.73 11.57
N ALA A 414 13.46 -2.58 11.79
CA ALA A 414 14.10 -1.27 11.90
C ALA A 414 14.07 -0.48 10.60
N CYS A 415 14.34 -1.14 9.46
CA CYS A 415 14.27 -0.50 8.14
C CYS A 415 12.84 -0.04 7.83
N LEU A 416 11.85 -0.90 8.05
CA LEU A 416 10.44 -0.58 7.82
C LEU A 416 9.98 0.61 8.66
N TYR A 417 10.31 0.62 9.95
CA TYR A 417 9.99 1.75 10.82
C TYR A 417 10.58 3.07 10.27
N ALA A 418 11.83 3.04 9.83
CA ALA A 418 12.47 4.21 9.22
C ALA A 418 11.77 4.65 7.92
N GLN A 419 11.34 3.69 7.08
CA GLN A 419 10.60 3.99 5.86
C GLN A 419 9.19 4.56 6.13
N VAL A 420 8.48 4.06 7.15
CA VAL A 420 7.18 4.64 7.56
C VAL A 420 7.36 6.08 7.97
N VAL A 421 8.36 6.36 8.81
CA VAL A 421 8.67 7.73 9.23
C VAL A 421 9.04 8.61 8.04
N GLU A 422 9.88 8.11 7.11
CA GLU A 422 10.26 8.87 5.91
C GLU A 422 9.04 9.20 5.03
N VAL A 423 8.14 8.23 4.81
CA VAL A 423 6.91 8.42 4.01
C VAL A 423 5.99 9.45 4.66
N MET A 424 5.81 9.37 5.98
CA MET A 424 5.00 10.34 6.72
C MET A 424 5.62 11.75 6.64
N LEU A 425 6.92 11.89 6.89
CA LEU A 425 7.62 13.19 6.82
C LEU A 425 7.60 13.79 5.40
N ARG A 426 7.71 12.96 4.35
CA ARG A 426 7.62 13.45 2.96
C ARG A 426 6.22 13.95 2.61
N ASN A 427 5.19 13.41 3.24
CA ASN A 427 3.82 13.87 3.03
C ASN A 427 3.41 14.99 3.99
N GLU A 428 4.19 15.28 5.03
CA GLU A 428 3.92 16.32 6.03
C GLU A 428 3.66 17.68 5.37
N GLU A 429 4.56 18.16 4.51
CA GLU A 429 4.39 19.46 3.82
C GLU A 429 3.11 19.51 2.97
N HIS A 430 2.72 18.38 2.36
CA HIS A 430 1.50 18.28 1.56
C HIS A 430 0.24 18.26 2.43
N LEU A 431 0.29 17.62 3.59
CA LEU A 431 -0.79 17.59 4.56
C LEU A 431 -0.94 18.95 5.26
N GLU A 432 0.15 19.59 5.68
CA GLU A 432 0.15 20.96 6.22
C GLU A 432 -0.46 21.96 5.23
N ALA A 433 -0.18 21.81 3.93
CA ALA A 433 -0.79 22.63 2.89
C ALA A 433 -2.31 22.42 2.79
N VAL A 434 -2.82 21.22 3.06
CA VAL A 434 -4.27 20.96 3.16
C VAL A 434 -4.84 21.57 4.43
N GLU A 435 -4.16 21.43 5.57
CA GLU A 435 -4.60 21.94 6.87
C GLU A 435 -4.68 23.48 6.93
N SER A 436 -3.64 24.13 6.41
CA SER A 436 -3.55 25.60 6.34
C SER A 436 -4.55 26.21 5.36
N CYS A 437 -5.18 25.38 4.51
CA CYS A 437 -6.20 25.78 3.56
C CYS A 437 -7.60 25.90 4.19
N SER A 438 -7.67 26.21 5.49
CA SER A 438 -8.89 26.63 6.17
C SER A 438 -9.31 28.03 5.71
N ALA A 439 -10.61 28.23 5.54
CA ALA A 439 -11.21 29.37 4.85
C ALA A 439 -10.69 30.76 5.32
N ASN A 440 -10.15 31.53 4.36
CA ASN A 440 -10.63 32.89 4.18
C ASN A 440 -12.16 32.79 3.97
N ARG A 441 -12.92 32.81 5.06
CA ARG A 441 -14.39 32.92 4.99
C ARG A 441 -14.78 34.28 4.45
#